data_AF-A0A838I4T1-F1
#
_entry.id   AF-A0A838I4T1-F1
#
_cell.length_a   1.000
_cell.length_b   1.000
_cell.length_c   1.000
_cell.angle_alpha   90.00
_cell.angle_beta   90.00
_cell.angle_gamma   90.00
#
_symmetry.space_group_name_H-M   'P 1'
#
loop_
_entity.id
_entity.type
_entity.pdbx_description
1 polymer ?
#
loop_
_entity_poly.entity_id
_entity_poly.type
_entity_poly.pdbx_seq_one_letter_code
_entity_poly.pdbx_strand_id
1 'polypeptide(L)'
;MELETLKDLYVHELKDLYSAERQIIKAMPKMVKAASNRQLKSAFSQHLDQTKRQAKRLEDLLASHGHSTRGPKCQGMEGVLKEGDEMIGEDADEEVRDAGLISAAQRVEHYEIAGYGCARTYAELLGDKKGAKVLDTTIKEEGATDQKLTKLARSVINVKAKAAPSKSSRQRNEREQATVSGAIKDFVKKVTK
;
A
#
# COMPACT_ATOMS: atom_id res chain seq x y z
N MET A 1 -2.21 28.06 8.55
CA MET A 1 -3.00 28.68 7.48
C MET A 1 -4.38 28.82 8.03
N GLU A 2 -4.89 30.03 8.11
CA GLU A 2 -6.30 30.27 8.47
C GLU A 2 -7.16 29.91 7.24
N LEU A 3 -8.29 29.24 7.47
CA LEU A 3 -9.17 28.73 6.41
C LEU A 3 -10.50 29.48 6.49
N GLU A 4 -10.64 30.52 5.68
CA GLU A 4 -11.82 31.39 5.71
C GLU A 4 -12.79 31.07 4.58
N THR A 5 -12.27 30.60 3.45
CA THR A 5 -13.05 30.32 2.24
C THR A 5 -12.89 28.88 1.77
N LEU A 6 -13.82 28.42 0.92
CA LEU A 6 -13.68 27.14 0.23
C LEU A 6 -12.42 27.10 -0.65
N LYS A 7 -11.95 28.26 -1.13
CA LYS A 7 -10.72 28.36 -1.90
C LYS A 7 -9.50 28.06 -1.04
N ASP A 8 -9.46 28.58 0.19
CA ASP A 8 -8.39 28.28 1.15
C ASP A 8 -8.37 26.80 1.51
N LEU A 9 -9.56 26.23 1.76
CA LEU A 9 -9.69 24.80 2.02
C LEU A 9 -9.26 23.95 0.82
N TYR A 10 -9.63 24.31 -0.41
CA TYR A 10 -9.17 23.58 -1.60
C TYR A 10 -7.64 23.59 -1.73
N VAL A 11 -7.00 24.76 -1.54
CA VAL A 11 -5.54 24.87 -1.57
C VAL A 11 -4.90 24.10 -0.41
N HIS A 12 -5.52 24.11 0.78
CA HIS A 12 -5.10 23.30 1.92
C HIS A 12 -5.09 21.82 1.56
N GLU A 13 -6.19 21.30 1.03
CA GLU A 13 -6.31 19.88 0.64
C GLU A 13 -5.30 19.49 -0.44
N LEU A 14 -5.07 20.34 -1.44
CA LEU A 14 -4.05 20.07 -2.46
C LEU A 14 -2.64 19.97 -1.87
N LYS A 15 -2.32 20.78 -0.86
CA LYS A 15 -1.03 20.71 -0.15
C LYS A 15 -0.92 19.47 0.74
N ASP A 16 -2.01 19.11 1.41
CA ASP A 16 -2.06 17.91 2.24
C ASP A 16 -1.91 16.64 1.39
N LEU A 17 -2.65 16.52 0.30
CA LEU A 17 -2.51 15.44 -0.69
C LEU A 17 -1.09 15.39 -1.27
N TYR A 18 -0.49 16.54 -1.61
CA TYR A 18 0.89 16.55 -2.11
C TYR A 18 1.87 16.03 -1.05
N SER A 19 1.64 16.38 0.22
CA SER A 19 2.40 15.87 1.35
C SER A 19 2.22 14.37 1.53
N ALA A 20 1.00 13.83 1.35
CA ALA A 20 0.70 12.40 1.40
C ALA A 20 1.44 11.63 0.30
N GLU A 21 1.30 12.05 -0.95
CA GLU A 21 1.96 11.49 -2.14
C GLU A 21 3.48 11.42 -1.99
N ARG A 22 4.09 12.50 -1.46
CA ARG A 22 5.53 12.54 -1.19
C ARG A 22 5.97 11.57 -0.10
N GLN A 23 5.11 11.26 0.86
CA GLN A 23 5.37 10.27 1.89
C GLN A 23 5.24 8.85 1.31
N ILE A 24 4.22 8.59 0.50
CA ILE A 24 4.02 7.30 -0.19
C ILE A 24 5.22 6.98 -1.08
N ILE A 25 5.69 7.94 -1.91
CA ILE A 25 6.88 7.77 -2.76
C ILE A 25 8.10 7.29 -1.96
N LYS A 26 8.27 7.78 -0.72
CA LYS A 26 9.39 7.38 0.16
C LYS A 26 9.18 6.01 0.81
N ALA A 27 7.94 5.64 1.12
CA ALA A 27 7.61 4.37 1.78
C ALA A 27 7.57 3.19 0.80
N MET A 28 7.09 3.39 -0.42
CA MET A 28 6.86 2.34 -1.42
C MET A 28 8.06 1.44 -1.73
N PRO A 29 9.33 1.92 -1.80
CA PRO A 29 10.48 1.03 -1.98
C PRO A 29 10.60 -0.04 -0.88
N LYS A 30 10.20 0.27 0.36
CA LYS A 30 10.18 -0.71 1.46
C LYS A 30 9.10 -1.77 1.21
N MET A 31 7.90 -1.36 0.80
CA MET A 31 6.79 -2.27 0.48
C MET A 31 7.16 -3.24 -0.65
N VAL A 32 7.80 -2.75 -1.71
CA VAL A 32 8.31 -3.59 -2.83
C VAL A 32 9.32 -4.63 -2.34
N LYS A 33 10.22 -4.23 -1.42
CA LYS A 33 11.23 -5.13 -0.86
C LYS A 33 10.61 -6.18 0.08
N ALA A 34 9.62 -5.79 0.87
CA ALA A 34 8.99 -6.64 1.88
C ALA A 34 8.07 -7.72 1.28
N ALA A 35 7.43 -7.43 0.14
CA ALA A 35 6.61 -8.42 -0.55
C ALA A 35 7.44 -9.63 -0.98
N SER A 36 6.86 -10.84 -1.02
CA SER A 36 7.51 -12.03 -1.62
C SER A 36 6.89 -12.36 -2.98
N ASN A 37 5.58 -12.17 -3.14
CA ASN A 37 4.86 -12.42 -4.38
C ASN A 37 5.26 -11.45 -5.50
N ARG A 38 5.64 -12.01 -6.65
CA ARG A 38 6.10 -11.25 -7.82
C ARG A 38 5.03 -10.30 -8.39
N GLN A 39 3.76 -10.70 -8.39
CA GLN A 39 2.67 -9.86 -8.88
C GLN A 39 2.40 -8.70 -7.93
N LEU A 40 2.50 -8.92 -6.61
CA LEU A 40 2.39 -7.85 -5.62
C LEU A 40 3.54 -6.85 -5.74
N LYS A 41 4.79 -7.33 -5.86
CA LYS A 41 5.96 -6.46 -6.14
C LYS A 41 5.77 -5.60 -7.37
N SER A 42 5.27 -6.22 -8.45
CA SER A 42 4.99 -5.50 -9.69
C SER A 42 3.87 -4.48 -9.53
N ALA A 43 2.83 -4.77 -8.75
CA ALA A 43 1.76 -3.82 -8.47
C ALA A 43 2.30 -2.61 -7.70
N PHE A 44 3.08 -2.82 -6.64
CA PHE A 44 3.70 -1.74 -5.87
C PHE A 44 4.69 -0.91 -6.70
N SER A 45 5.51 -1.55 -7.54
CA SER A 45 6.46 -0.81 -8.39
C SER A 45 5.74 0.07 -9.41
N GLN A 46 4.67 -0.44 -10.02
CA GLN A 46 3.85 0.33 -10.96
C GLN A 46 3.13 1.49 -10.26
N HIS A 47 2.58 1.25 -9.07
CA HIS A 47 1.92 2.30 -8.30
C HIS A 47 2.92 3.39 -7.90
N LEU A 48 4.15 3.07 -7.45
CA LEU A 48 5.19 4.06 -7.18
C LEU A 48 5.44 5.02 -8.36
N ASP A 49 5.47 4.51 -9.59
CA ASP A 49 5.65 5.37 -10.76
C ASP A 49 4.40 6.20 -11.09
N GLN A 50 3.21 5.70 -10.73
CA GLN A 50 1.95 6.44 -10.79
C GLN A 50 1.91 7.58 -9.75
N THR A 51 2.23 7.30 -8.49
CA THR A 51 2.36 8.25 -7.37
C THR A 51 3.27 9.42 -7.70
N LYS A 52 4.41 9.16 -8.36
CA LYS A 52 5.31 10.25 -8.84
C LYS A 52 4.62 11.20 -9.83
N ARG A 53 3.77 10.68 -10.73
CA ARG A 53 3.01 11.50 -11.68
C ARG A 53 1.85 12.22 -11.00
N GLN A 54 1.19 11.59 -10.04
CA GLN A 54 0.10 12.19 -9.26
C GLN A 54 0.61 13.36 -8.40
N ALA A 55 1.74 13.19 -7.71
CA ALA A 55 2.45 14.28 -7.03
C ALA A 55 2.76 15.46 -7.96
N LYS A 56 3.17 15.18 -9.22
CA LYS A 56 3.43 16.21 -10.21
C LYS A 56 2.16 16.96 -10.64
N ARG A 57 1.04 16.26 -10.80
CA ARG A 57 -0.27 16.90 -11.08
C ARG A 57 -0.65 17.88 -9.98
N LEU A 58 -0.46 17.51 -8.72
CA LEU A 58 -0.74 18.38 -7.57
C LEU A 58 0.17 19.61 -7.54
N GLU A 59 1.46 19.45 -7.86
CA GLU A 59 2.38 20.58 -8.00
C GLU A 59 1.90 21.56 -9.08
N ASP A 60 1.51 21.05 -10.24
CA ASP A 60 1.01 21.88 -11.35
C ASP A 60 -0.32 22.58 -10.99
N LEU A 61 -1.22 21.90 -10.27
CA LEU A 61 -2.46 22.49 -9.77
C LEU A 61 -2.20 23.60 -8.75
N LEU A 62 -1.33 23.37 -7.77
CA LEU A 62 -0.95 24.39 -6.80
C LEU A 62 -0.34 25.61 -7.48
N ALA A 63 0.57 25.40 -8.45
CA ALA A 63 1.17 26.47 -9.23
C ALA A 63 0.11 27.27 -10.02
N SER A 64 -0.89 26.60 -10.60
CA SER A 64 -2.00 27.25 -11.32
C SER A 64 -2.86 28.14 -10.41
N HIS A 65 -2.85 27.88 -9.11
CA HIS A 65 -3.52 28.68 -8.08
C HIS A 65 -2.59 29.68 -7.40
N GLY A 66 -1.36 29.87 -7.91
CA GLY A 66 -0.39 30.81 -7.35
C GLY A 66 0.23 30.35 -6.03
N HIS A 67 0.16 29.06 -5.70
CA HIS A 67 0.69 28.50 -4.47
C HIS A 67 1.88 27.57 -4.74
N SER A 68 2.84 27.55 -3.81
CA SER A 68 3.89 26.55 -3.79
C SER A 68 3.41 25.26 -3.11
N THR A 69 4.17 24.19 -3.30
CA THR A 69 3.99 22.90 -2.63
C THR A 69 4.34 22.92 -1.13
N ARG A 70 4.80 24.07 -0.60
CA ARG A 70 5.11 24.20 0.83
C ARG A 70 3.81 24.19 1.63
N GLY A 71 3.69 23.20 2.49
CA GLY A 71 2.56 22.99 3.39
C GLY A 71 2.95 22.14 4.61
N PRO A 72 2.01 21.92 5.54
CA PRO A 72 2.22 21.03 6.66
C PRO A 72 2.43 19.58 6.18
N LYS A 73 2.95 18.77 7.09
CA LYS A 73 3.04 17.32 6.88
C LYS A 73 1.63 16.72 7.01
N CYS A 74 1.21 15.91 6.03
CA CYS A 74 -0.03 15.15 6.14
C CYS A 74 0.12 14.09 7.24
N GLN A 75 -0.50 14.35 8.40
CA GLN A 75 -0.45 13.47 9.57
C GLN A 75 -1.31 12.21 9.37
N GLY A 76 -2.39 12.31 8.61
CA GLY A 76 -3.26 11.16 8.31
C GLY A 76 -2.49 10.09 7.53
N MET A 77 -1.86 10.46 6.41
CA MET A 77 -1.03 9.55 5.63
C MET A 77 0.17 9.02 6.42
N GLU A 78 0.81 9.85 7.27
CA GLU A 78 1.88 9.38 8.15
C GLU A 78 1.42 8.22 9.03
N GLY A 79 0.25 8.33 9.66
CA GLY A 79 -0.34 7.27 10.48
C GLY A 79 -0.62 6.00 9.68
N VAL A 80 -1.24 6.12 8.51
CA VAL A 80 -1.56 4.96 7.65
C VAL A 80 -0.28 4.26 7.16
N LEU A 81 0.75 5.01 6.77
CA LEU A 81 2.03 4.43 6.37
C LEU A 81 2.76 3.76 7.54
N LYS A 82 2.60 4.27 8.76
CA LYS A 82 3.16 3.66 9.96
C LYS A 82 2.58 2.27 10.20
N GLU A 83 1.28 2.07 9.98
CA GLU A 83 0.66 0.73 10.07
C GLU A 83 1.29 -0.25 9.06
N GLY A 84 1.64 0.22 7.86
CA GLY A 84 2.37 -0.57 6.87
C GLY A 84 3.80 -0.91 7.31
N ASP A 85 4.55 0.05 7.85
CA ASP A 85 5.89 -0.17 8.41
C ASP A 85 5.85 -1.16 9.58
N GLU A 86 4.85 -1.09 10.46
CA GLU A 86 4.62 -2.03 11.56
C GLU A 86 4.35 -3.45 11.02
N MET A 87 3.45 -3.60 10.03
CA MET A 87 3.17 -4.89 9.38
C MET A 87 4.41 -5.50 8.69
N ILE A 88 5.32 -4.68 8.14
CA ILE A 88 6.61 -5.18 7.61
C ILE A 88 7.48 -5.77 8.72
N GLY A 89 7.43 -5.19 9.92
CA GLY A 89 8.24 -5.60 11.08
C GLY A 89 7.74 -6.85 11.81
N GLU A 90 6.51 -7.28 11.55
CA GLU A 90 5.92 -8.47 12.18
C GLU A 90 6.61 -9.77 11.76
N ASP A 91 6.75 -10.69 12.71
CA ASP A 91 7.25 -12.05 12.49
C ASP A 91 6.16 -12.95 11.86
N ALA A 92 5.89 -12.68 10.59
CA ALA A 92 4.91 -13.38 9.76
C ALA A 92 5.58 -14.22 8.66
N ASP A 93 4.92 -15.34 8.32
CA ASP A 93 5.24 -16.11 7.11
C ASP A 93 5.04 -15.26 5.86
N GLU A 94 5.75 -15.59 4.77
CA GLU A 94 5.76 -14.78 3.55
C GLU A 94 4.35 -14.53 2.97
N GLU A 95 3.52 -15.56 2.91
CA GLU A 95 2.15 -15.45 2.39
C GLU A 95 1.26 -14.57 3.27
N VAL A 96 1.42 -14.67 4.60
CA VAL A 96 0.66 -13.89 5.57
C VAL A 96 1.12 -12.44 5.55
N ARG A 97 2.43 -12.21 5.42
CA ARG A 97 3.01 -10.88 5.25
C ARG A 97 2.46 -10.22 4.00
N ASP A 98 2.46 -10.90 2.86
CA ASP A 98 1.90 -10.35 1.61
C ASP A 98 0.42 -9.98 1.74
N ALA A 99 -0.38 -10.76 2.47
CA ALA A 99 -1.78 -10.42 2.75
C ALA A 99 -1.89 -9.15 3.62
N GLY A 100 -1.04 -9.03 4.64
CA GLY A 100 -0.93 -7.82 5.46
C GLY A 100 -0.50 -6.58 4.66
N LEU A 101 0.48 -6.74 3.76
CA LEU A 101 0.94 -5.66 2.88
C LEU A 101 -0.15 -5.19 1.91
N ILE A 102 -0.99 -6.10 1.39
CA ILE A 102 -2.17 -5.71 0.61
C ILE A 102 -3.13 -4.88 1.47
N SER A 103 -3.44 -5.35 2.69
CA SER A 103 -4.34 -4.63 3.58
C SER A 103 -3.83 -3.21 3.90
N ALA A 104 -2.53 -3.07 4.17
CA ALA A 104 -1.92 -1.77 4.43
C ALA A 104 -1.99 -0.86 3.20
N ALA A 105 -1.67 -1.39 2.01
CA ALA A 105 -1.74 -0.62 0.77
C ALA A 105 -3.18 -0.18 0.44
N GLN A 106 -4.19 -1.04 0.59
CA GLN A 106 -5.58 -0.65 0.35
C GLN A 106 -6.05 0.47 1.30
N ARG A 107 -5.55 0.52 2.54
CA ARG A 107 -5.84 1.63 3.46
C ARG A 107 -5.25 2.96 2.96
N VAL A 108 -4.07 2.93 2.34
CA VAL A 108 -3.48 4.09 1.63
C VAL A 108 -4.40 4.51 0.48
N GLU A 109 -4.76 3.60 -0.42
CA GLU A 109 -5.63 3.91 -1.58
C GLU A 109 -6.97 4.51 -1.14
N HIS A 110 -7.60 3.95 -0.10
CA HIS A 110 -8.88 4.46 0.40
C HIS A 110 -8.77 5.85 1.03
N TYR A 111 -7.67 6.15 1.72
CA TYR A 111 -7.39 7.50 2.21
C TYR A 111 -7.27 8.49 1.06
N GLU A 112 -6.52 8.14 0.02
CA GLU A 112 -6.32 8.98 -1.16
C GLU A 112 -7.62 9.19 -1.95
N ILE A 113 -8.40 8.13 -2.18
CA ILE A 113 -9.71 8.22 -2.85
C ILE A 113 -10.63 9.22 -2.12
N ALA A 114 -10.64 9.18 -0.79
CA ALA A 114 -11.43 10.13 0.02
C ALA A 114 -10.92 11.57 -0.16
N GLY A 115 -9.61 11.80 0.03
CA GLY A 115 -9.02 13.14 -0.07
C GLY A 115 -9.16 13.75 -1.47
N TYR A 116 -8.81 12.99 -2.52
CA TYR A 116 -8.99 13.43 -3.90
C TYR A 116 -10.46 13.66 -4.27
N GLY A 117 -11.38 12.84 -3.74
CA GLY A 117 -12.83 13.03 -3.93
C GLY A 117 -13.33 14.37 -3.39
N CYS A 118 -12.89 14.75 -2.18
CA CYS A 118 -13.18 16.06 -1.60
C CYS A 118 -12.58 17.19 -2.44
N ALA A 119 -11.27 17.12 -2.76
CA ALA A 119 -10.59 18.14 -3.54
C ALA A 119 -11.22 18.34 -4.94
N ARG A 120 -11.61 17.26 -5.63
CA ARG A 120 -12.31 17.34 -6.92
C ARG A 120 -13.64 18.08 -6.79
N THR A 121 -14.42 17.75 -5.76
CA THR A 121 -15.71 18.41 -5.50
C THR A 121 -15.52 19.91 -5.25
N TYR A 122 -14.49 20.29 -4.51
CA TYR A 122 -14.18 21.71 -4.28
C TYR A 122 -13.76 22.41 -5.58
N ALA A 123 -12.94 21.76 -6.42
CA ALA A 123 -12.57 22.30 -7.72
C ALA A 123 -13.80 22.55 -8.61
N GLU A 124 -14.78 21.64 -8.63
CA GLU A 124 -16.04 21.79 -9.36
C GLU A 124 -16.86 22.99 -8.85
N LEU A 125 -17.05 23.11 -7.53
CA LEU A 125 -17.79 24.21 -6.91
C LEU A 125 -17.14 25.58 -7.12
N LEU A 126 -15.81 25.62 -7.20
CA LEU A 126 -15.03 26.84 -7.47
C LEU A 126 -14.90 27.15 -8.97
N GLY A 127 -15.49 26.33 -9.85
CA GLY A 127 -15.43 26.50 -11.31
C GLY A 127 -14.10 26.12 -11.96
N ASP A 128 -13.18 25.49 -11.21
CA ASP A 128 -11.89 24.97 -11.70
C ASP A 128 -12.09 23.63 -12.43
N LYS A 129 -12.73 23.69 -13.61
CA LYS A 129 -13.02 22.51 -14.45
C LYS A 129 -11.77 21.73 -14.85
N LYS A 130 -10.63 22.42 -15.02
CA LYS A 130 -9.35 21.77 -15.35
C LYS A 130 -8.83 21.00 -14.14
N GLY A 131 -8.83 21.61 -12.95
CA GLY A 131 -8.47 20.95 -11.70
C GLY A 131 -9.33 19.73 -11.41
N ALA A 132 -10.66 19.87 -11.54
CA ALA A 132 -11.58 18.75 -11.35
C ALA A 132 -11.25 17.55 -12.26
N LYS A 133 -10.96 17.78 -13.55
CA LYS A 133 -10.60 16.71 -14.49
C LYS A 133 -9.25 16.05 -14.14
N VAL A 134 -8.28 16.83 -13.69
CA VAL A 134 -6.97 16.32 -13.27
C VAL A 134 -7.11 15.44 -12.03
N LEU A 135 -7.85 15.91 -11.03
CA LEU A 135 -8.10 15.16 -9.79
C LEU A 135 -8.92 13.89 -10.07
N ASP A 136 -9.92 13.95 -10.95
CA ASP A 136 -10.70 12.77 -11.38
C ASP A 136 -9.85 11.70 -12.06
N THR A 137 -8.83 12.12 -12.81
CA THR A 137 -7.86 11.18 -13.42
C THR A 137 -7.09 10.43 -12.33
N THR A 138 -6.64 11.13 -11.28
CA THR A 138 -5.98 10.49 -10.14
C THR A 138 -6.93 9.54 -9.39
N ILE A 139 -8.17 9.96 -9.10
CA ILE A 139 -9.17 9.09 -8.42
C ILE A 139 -9.37 7.76 -9.17
N LYS A 140 -9.44 7.79 -10.50
CA LYS A 140 -9.59 6.59 -11.33
C LYS A 140 -8.37 5.69 -11.27
N GLU A 141 -7.18 6.29 -11.22
CA GLU A 141 -5.91 5.58 -11.07
C GLU A 141 -5.79 4.89 -9.69
N GLU A 142 -6.19 5.54 -8.60
CA GLU A 142 -6.21 4.91 -7.26
C GLU A 142 -7.28 3.81 -7.17
N GLY A 143 -8.47 4.09 -7.69
CA GLY A 143 -9.54 3.09 -7.76
C GLY A 143 -9.13 1.84 -8.56
N ALA A 144 -8.38 2.02 -9.65
CA ALA A 144 -7.85 0.89 -10.42
C ALA A 144 -6.76 0.12 -9.65
N THR A 145 -5.93 0.82 -8.87
CA THR A 145 -4.92 0.19 -8.01
C THR A 145 -5.58 -0.64 -6.91
N ASP A 146 -6.55 -0.08 -6.19
CA ASP A 146 -7.30 -0.80 -5.15
C ASP A 146 -8.01 -2.05 -5.70
N GLN A 147 -8.66 -1.93 -6.86
CA GLN A 147 -9.29 -3.09 -7.52
C GLN A 147 -8.27 -4.18 -7.87
N LYS A 148 -7.08 -3.78 -8.33
CA LYS A 148 -5.99 -4.73 -8.63
C LYS A 148 -5.49 -5.42 -7.36
N LEU A 149 -5.33 -4.69 -6.26
CA LEU A 149 -4.97 -5.25 -4.95
C LEU A 149 -6.04 -6.23 -4.45
N THR A 150 -7.31 -5.86 -4.54
CA THR A 150 -8.46 -6.74 -4.23
C THR A 150 -8.41 -8.04 -5.05
N LYS A 151 -8.10 -7.95 -6.34
CA LYS A 151 -7.97 -9.14 -7.20
C LYS A 151 -6.84 -10.05 -6.73
N LEU A 152 -5.68 -9.49 -6.39
CA LEU A 152 -4.53 -10.25 -5.89
C LEU A 152 -4.84 -10.94 -4.55
N ALA A 153 -5.50 -10.22 -3.64
CA ALA A 153 -5.96 -10.74 -2.36
C ALA A 153 -6.88 -11.95 -2.55
N ARG A 154 -7.91 -11.83 -3.41
CA ARG A 154 -8.91 -12.88 -3.62
C ARG A 154 -8.41 -14.10 -4.38
N SER A 155 -7.50 -13.92 -5.32
CA SER A 155 -7.13 -14.99 -6.27
C SER A 155 -5.92 -15.82 -5.86
N VAL A 156 -4.93 -15.21 -5.19
CA VAL A 156 -3.65 -15.88 -4.93
C VAL A 156 -3.22 -15.70 -3.49
N ILE A 157 -3.16 -14.46 -2.99
CA ILE A 157 -2.40 -14.17 -1.77
C ILE A 157 -3.16 -14.61 -0.52
N ASN A 158 -4.42 -14.20 -0.32
CA ASN A 158 -5.15 -14.62 0.89
C ASN A 158 -5.49 -16.11 0.87
N VAL A 159 -5.61 -16.71 -0.32
CA VAL A 159 -5.81 -18.17 -0.47
C VAL A 159 -4.57 -18.92 0.03
N LYS A 160 -3.36 -18.46 -0.34
CA LYS A 160 -2.11 -19.03 0.15
C LYS A 160 -1.89 -18.76 1.64
N ALA A 161 -2.18 -17.54 2.10
CA ALA A 161 -2.09 -17.19 3.52
C ALA A 161 -3.01 -18.05 4.39
N LYS A 162 -4.25 -18.30 3.93
CA LYS A 162 -5.20 -19.22 4.61
C LYS A 162 -4.66 -20.65 4.72
N ALA A 163 -3.89 -21.11 3.74
CA ALA A 163 -3.32 -22.45 3.71
C ALA A 163 -1.99 -22.56 4.48
N ALA A 164 -1.43 -21.46 4.98
CA ALA A 164 -0.15 -21.47 5.67
C ALA A 164 -0.27 -22.25 7.01
N PRO A 165 0.56 -23.27 7.25
CA PRO A 165 0.53 -24.02 8.50
C PRO A 165 1.03 -23.15 9.64
N SER A 166 0.34 -23.19 10.79
CA SER A 166 0.77 -22.47 12.00
C SER A 166 2.18 -22.86 12.41
N LYS A 167 2.91 -21.95 13.09
CA LYS A 167 4.25 -22.24 13.63
C LYS A 167 4.28 -23.52 14.48
N SER A 168 3.26 -23.76 15.29
CA SER A 168 3.15 -24.99 16.10
C SER A 168 2.98 -26.25 15.24
N SER A 169 2.19 -26.17 14.17
CA SER A 169 2.02 -27.29 13.23
C SER A 169 3.28 -27.57 12.42
N ARG A 170 4.04 -26.53 12.03
CA ARG A 170 5.35 -26.71 11.36
C ARG A 170 6.36 -27.38 12.29
N GLN A 171 6.50 -26.88 13.51
CA GLN A 171 7.41 -27.47 14.51
C GLN A 171 7.05 -28.93 14.81
N ARG A 172 5.76 -29.26 14.88
CA ARG A 172 5.30 -30.64 15.04
C ARG A 172 5.68 -31.50 13.83
N ASN A 173 5.39 -31.03 12.61
CA ASN A 173 5.72 -31.75 11.38
C ASN A 173 7.23 -31.97 11.22
N GLU A 174 8.06 -30.99 11.57
CA GLU A 174 9.53 -31.09 11.54
C GLU A 174 10.03 -32.12 12.55
N ARG A 175 9.48 -32.14 13.77
CA ARG A 175 9.80 -33.16 14.79
C ARG A 175 9.41 -34.55 14.31
N GLU A 176 8.20 -34.72 13.79
CA GLU A 176 7.73 -36.01 13.26
C GLU A 176 8.59 -36.49 12.07
N GLN A 177 8.96 -35.61 11.13
CA GLN A 177 9.88 -35.95 10.03
C GLN A 177 11.28 -36.32 10.51
N ALA A 178 11.82 -35.60 11.51
CA ALA A 178 13.12 -35.92 12.09
C ALA A 178 13.10 -37.30 12.77
N THR A 179 12.02 -37.64 13.49
CA THR A 179 11.82 -38.96 14.09
C THR A 179 11.77 -40.06 13.03
N VAL A 180 11.01 -39.87 11.94
CA VAL A 180 10.90 -40.85 10.84
C VAL A 180 12.24 -41.03 10.13
N SER A 181 12.95 -39.94 9.83
CA SER A 181 14.28 -40.00 9.21
C SER A 181 15.30 -40.73 10.08
N GLY A 182 15.26 -40.52 11.40
CA GLY A 182 16.05 -41.28 12.37
C GLY A 182 15.75 -42.78 12.33
N ALA A 183 14.46 -43.14 12.40
CA ALA A 183 14.02 -44.54 12.37
C ALA A 183 14.44 -45.27 11.08
N ILE A 184 14.35 -44.60 9.93
CA ILE A 184 14.80 -45.16 8.65
C ILE A 184 16.32 -45.41 8.65
N LYS A 185 17.11 -44.45 9.14
CA LYS A 185 18.57 -44.63 9.25
C LYS A 185 18.95 -45.81 10.14
N ASP A 186 18.25 -45.99 11.25
CA ASP A 186 18.50 -47.10 12.18
C ASP A 186 18.07 -48.45 11.60
N PHE A 187 16.96 -48.50 10.84
CA PHE A 187 16.54 -49.69 10.12
C PHE A 187 17.56 -50.10 9.05
N VAL A 188 18.00 -49.16 8.20
CA VAL A 188 19.01 -49.43 7.16
C VAL A 188 20.28 -50.01 7.77
N LYS A 189 20.80 -49.42 8.87
CA LYS A 189 21.99 -49.94 9.57
C LYS A 189 21.84 -51.37 10.07
N LYS A 190 20.62 -51.80 10.46
CA LYS A 190 20.35 -53.15 10.96
C LYS A 190 20.28 -54.19 9.84
N VAL A 191 19.87 -53.79 8.64
CA VAL A 191 19.69 -54.72 7.49
C VAL A 191 20.96 -54.83 6.64
N THR A 192 21.86 -53.84 6.71
CA THR A 192 23.16 -53.86 6.00
C THR A 192 24.32 -54.40 6.85
N LYS A 193 24.06 -54.93 8.04
CA LYS A 193 25.01 -55.64 8.90
C LYS A 193 24.64 -57.11 8.94
#